data_AF-A0A633DKL5-F1
#
_entry.id   AF-A0A633DKL5-F1
#
_cell.length_a   1.000
_cell.length_b   1.000
_cell.length_c   1.000
_cell.angle_alpha   90.00
_cell.angle_beta   90.00
_cell.angle_gamma   90.00
#
_symmetry.space_group_name_H-M   'P 1'
#
loop_
_entity.id
_entity.type
_entity.pdbx_description
1 polymer ?
#
loop_
_entity_poly.entity_id
_entity_poly.type
_entity_poly.pdbx_seq_one_letter_code
_entity_poly.pdbx_strand_id
1 'polypeptide(L)' 'MANSTHPQIVYLPLVDAVDTGASREWQLMQQTEINLLYRVKRALDRAGVEWIDTRTGETSPVKTDNAEGCDNAQ' A
#
# COMPACT_ATOMS: atom_id res chain seq x y z
N MET A 1 28.39 -9.27 10.07
CA MET A 1 27.03 -9.44 10.60
C MET A 1 26.08 -9.15 9.46
N ALA A 2 25.24 -10.11 9.07
CA ALA A 2 24.21 -9.86 8.07
C ALA A 2 23.23 -8.85 8.69
N ASN A 3 23.21 -7.63 8.15
CA ASN A 3 22.16 -6.67 8.48
C ASN A 3 20.89 -7.24 7.82
N SER A 4 20.10 -7.98 8.58
CA SER A 4 18.74 -8.30 8.18
C SER A 4 17.95 -6.99 8.20
N THR A 5 18.03 -6.26 7.09
CA THR A 5 17.18 -5.10 6.81
C THR A 5 15.75 -5.61 6.85
N HIS A 6 15.08 -5.51 8.00
CA HIS A 6 13.67 -5.80 8.08
C HIS A 6 12.98 -4.80 7.15
N PRO A 7 12.18 -5.26 6.17
CA PRO A 7 11.42 -4.35 5.33
C PRO A 7 10.54 -3.49 6.24
N GLN A 8 10.65 -2.17 6.10
CA GLN A 8 9.79 -1.25 6.83
C GLN A 8 8.43 -1.27 6.15
N ILE A 9 7.45 -1.90 6.81
CA ILE A 9 6.06 -1.94 6.36
C ILE A 9 5.35 -0.68 6.86
N VAL A 10 4.71 0.04 5.96
CA VAL A 10 3.89 1.22 6.27
C VAL A 10 2.42 0.82 6.39
N TYR A 11 1.81 1.10 7.54
CA TYR A 11 0.36 1.03 7.69
C TYR A 11 -0.25 2.34 7.20
N LEU A 12 -1.11 2.25 6.20
CA LEU A 12 -1.77 3.43 5.65
C LEU A 12 -2.77 4.02 6.64
N PRO A 13 -2.95 5.35 6.65
CA PRO A 13 -3.91 6.00 7.52
C PRO A 13 -5.34 5.51 7.23
N LEU A 14 -6.13 5.38 8.29
CA LEU A 14 -7.54 5.07 8.19
C LEU A 14 -8.28 6.29 7.62
N VAL A 15 -8.90 6.11 6.45
CA VAL A 15 -9.74 7.11 5.78
C VAL A 15 -11.12 6.49 5.60
N ASP A 16 -12.18 7.17 6.03
CA ASP A 16 -13.53 6.63 5.93
C ASP A 16 -13.99 6.51 4.47
N ALA A 17 -14.91 5.57 4.22
CA ALA A 17 -15.60 5.50 2.95
C ALA A 17 -16.48 6.75 2.74
N VAL A 18 -16.76 7.08 1.48
CA VAL A 18 -17.69 8.18 1.16
C VAL A 18 -19.08 7.85 1.72
N ASP A 19 -19.59 8.72 2.59
CA ASP A 19 -20.94 8.62 3.13
C ASP A 19 -21.93 9.27 2.17
N THR A 20 -22.74 8.45 1.50
CA THR A 20 -23.73 8.92 0.52
C THR A 20 -24.91 9.66 1.17
N GLY A 21 -25.09 9.56 2.49
CA GLY A 21 -26.08 10.31 3.25
C GLY A 21 -25.60 11.69 3.72
N ALA A 22 -24.29 11.97 3.64
CA ALA A 22 -23.72 13.24 4.06
C ALA A 22 -23.95 14.37 3.04
N SER A 23 -23.65 15.61 3.44
CA SER A 23 -23.73 16.75 2.53
C SER A 23 -22.74 16.60 1.37
N ARG A 24 -23.02 17.25 0.24
CA ARG A 24 -22.17 17.17 -0.95
C ARG A 24 -20.74 17.65 -0.68
N GLU A 25 -20.59 18.68 0.14
CA GLU A 25 -19.28 19.20 0.55
C GLU A 25 -18.48 18.14 1.33
N TRP A 26 -19.16 17.43 2.23
CA TRP A 26 -18.55 16.36 3.00
C TRP A 26 -18.11 15.18 2.13
N GLN A 27 -18.97 14.76 1.20
CA GLN A 27 -18.64 13.71 0.23
C GLN A 27 -17.41 14.08 -0.62
N LEU A 28 -17.30 15.35 -1.04
CA LEU A 28 -16.14 15.84 -1.80
C LEU A 28 -14.85 15.82 -0.96
N MET A 29 -14.93 16.13 0.33
CA MET A 29 -13.78 16.04 1.24
C MET A 29 -13.32 14.58 1.40
N GLN A 30 -14.24 13.67 1.69
CA GLN A 30 -13.93 12.23 1.81
C GLN A 30 -13.34 11.66 0.50
N GLN A 31 -13.91 12.03 -0.65
CA GLN A 31 -13.38 11.62 -1.95
C GLN A 31 -11.96 12.15 -2.18
N THR A 32 -11.66 13.35 -1.69
CA THR A 32 -10.32 13.96 -1.79
C THR A 32 -9.32 13.19 -0.94
N GLU A 33 -9.68 12.80 0.28
CA GLU A 33 -8.83 11.99 1.17
C GLU A 33 -8.54 10.61 0.56
N ILE A 34 -9.56 9.95 0.01
CA ILE A 34 -9.40 8.67 -0.71
C ILE A 34 -8.44 8.83 -1.90
N ASN A 35 -8.59 9.90 -2.68
CA ASN A 35 -7.71 10.18 -3.82
C ASN A 35 -6.26 10.45 -3.39
N LEU A 36 -6.05 11.12 -2.25
CA LEU A 36 -4.73 11.32 -1.68
C LEU A 36 -4.11 9.99 -1.26
N LEU A 37 -4.89 9.11 -0.61
CA LEU A 37 -4.44 7.78 -0.19
C LEU A 37 -3.95 6.94 -1.39
N TYR A 38 -4.68 6.98 -2.51
CA TYR A 38 -4.25 6.32 -3.75
C TYR A 38 -2.91 6.85 -4.29
N ARG A 39 -2.64 8.15 -4.14
CA ARG A 39 -1.35 8.75 -4.55
C ARG A 39 -0.23 8.31 -3.62
N VAL A 40 -0.49 8.20 -2.32
CA VAL A 40 0.48 7.68 -1.34
C VAL A 40 0.83 6.23 -1.65
N LYS A 41 -0.15 5.35 -1.90
CA LYS A 41 0.10 3.97 -2.35
C LYS A 41 1.05 3.90 -3.54
N ARG A 42 0.76 4.66 -4.60
CA ARG A 42 1.62 4.73 -5.79
C ARG A 42 3.02 5.25 -5.49
N ALA A 43 3.17 6.17 -4.54
CA ALA A 43 4.48 6.67 -4.15
C ALA A 43 5.28 5.61 -3.39
N LEU A 44 4.63 4.86 -2.50
CA LEU A 44 5.24 3.74 -1.77
C LEU A 44 5.63 2.61 -2.73
N ASP A 45 4.78 2.26 -3.69
CA ASP A 45 5.09 1.29 -4.75
C ASP A 45 6.35 1.70 -5.53
N ARG A 46 6.44 2.98 -5.94
CA ARG A 46 7.61 3.52 -6.65
C ARG A 46 8.88 3.55 -5.79
N ALA A 47 8.72 3.72 -4.48
CA ALA A 47 9.82 3.68 -3.52
C ALA A 47 10.24 2.25 -3.14
N GLY A 48 9.48 1.22 -3.56
CA GLY A 48 9.70 -0.16 -3.14
C GLY A 48 9.43 -0.40 -1.66
N VAL A 49 8.54 0.40 -1.07
CA VAL A 49 8.15 0.30 0.34
C VAL A 49 6.89 -0.53 0.45
N GLU A 50 6.93 -1.56 1.28
CA GLU A 50 5.77 -2.39 1.56
C GLU A 50 4.72 -1.62 2.36
N TRP A 51 3.44 -1.84 2.05
CA TRP A 51 2.35 -1.16 2.73
C TRP A 51 1.12 -2.03 2.91
N ILE A 52 0.30 -1.68 3.90
CA ILE A 52 -0.99 -2.31 4.21
C ILE A 52 -2.07 -1.22 4.30
N ASP A 53 -3.09 -1.31 3.46
CA ASP A 53 -4.33 -0.54 3.59
C ASP A 53 -5.20 -1.19 4.68
N THR A 54 -5.26 -0.58 5.85
CA THR A 54 -6.01 -1.11 6.99
C THR A 54 -7.52 -1.09 6.78
N ARG A 55 -8.04 -0.33 5.81
CA ARG A 55 -9.47 -0.27 5.50
C ARG A 55 -9.91 -1.44 4.64
N THR A 56 -9.10 -1.81 3.65
CA THR A 56 -9.46 -2.84 2.67
C THR A 56 -8.75 -4.17 2.90
N GLY A 57 -7.67 -4.18 3.68
CA GLY A 57 -6.74 -5.30 3.79
C GLY A 57 -5.84 -5.46 2.56
N GLU A 58 -5.86 -4.52 1.62
CA GLU A 58 -4.99 -4.52 0.45
C GLU A 58 -3.53 -4.31 0.88
N THR A 59 -2.61 -5.03 0.27
CA THR A 59 -1.17 -4.87 0.52
C THR A 59 -0.44 -4.47 -0.75
N SER A 60 0.73 -3.86 -0.60
CA SER A 60 1.64 -3.60 -1.73
C SER A 60 1.90 -4.86 -2.54
N PRO A 61 2.15 -4.76 -3.86
CA PRO A 61 2.60 -5.89 -4.65
C PRO A 61 3.88 -6.47 -4.03
N VAL A 62 3.87 -7.74 -3.67
CA VAL A 62 5.08 -8.41 -3.15
C VAL A 62 6.13 -8.36 -4.24
N LYS A 63 7.25 -7.69 -3.97
CA LYS A 63 8.43 -7.77 -4.83
C LYS A 63 9.11 -9.10 -4.52
N THR A 64 8.74 -10.15 -5.26
CA THR A 64 9.37 -11.46 -5.13
C THR A 64 10.80 -11.38 -5.68
N ASP A 65 11.75 -10.92 -4.87
CA ASP A 65 13.19 -10.97 -5.18
C ASP A 65 13.80 -12.35 -4.89
N ASN A 66 12.99 -13.42 -4.85
CA ASN A 66 13.47 -14.80 -4.76
C ASN A 66 13.39 -15.50 -6.11
N ALA A 67 14.27 -15.09 -7.03
CA ALA A 67 14.74 -15.97 -8.07
C ALA A 67 15.91 -16.80 -7.50
N GLU A 68 15.64 -17.99 -6.98
CA GLU A 68 16.66 -19.04 -6.92
C GLU A 68 16.46 -19.93 -8.15
N GLY A 69 17.35 -19.78 -9.13
CA GLY A 69 17.37 -20.62 -10.31
C GLY A 69 17.53 -22.09 -9.92
N CYS A 70 16.58 -22.92 -10.35
CA CYS A 70 16.83 -24.37 -10.44
C CYS A 70 17.87 -24.60 -11.53
N ASP A 71 19.14 -24.63 -11.13
CA ASP A 71 20.21 -25.29 -11.87
C ASP A 71 19.99 -26.80 -11.76
N ASN A 72 19.16 -27.35 -12.66
CA ASN A 72 19.12 -28.79 -12.88
C ASN A 72 20.05 -29.12 -14.04
N ALA A 73 21.35 -29.10 -13.75
CA ALA A 73 22.31 -29.90 -14.48
C ALA A 73 22.27 -31.34 -13.92
N GLN A 74 21.68 -32.27 -14.66
CA GLN A 74 22.11 -33.67 -14.69
C GLN A 74 21.65 -34.39 -15.96
#